data_AF-A0A821BHE4-F1
#
_entry.id   AF-A0A821BHE4-F1
#
_cell.length_a   1.000
_cell.length_b   1.000
_cell.length_c   1.000
_cell.angle_alpha   90.00
_cell.angle_beta   90.00
_cell.angle_gamma   90.00
#
_symmetry.space_group_name_H-M   'P 1'
#
loop_
_entity.id
_entity.type
_entity.pdbx_description
1 polymer ?
#
loop_
_entity_poly.entity_id
_entity_poly.type
_entity_poly.pdbx_seq_one_letter_code
_entity_poly.pdbx_strand_id
1 'polypeptide(L)'
;MKIIFYLHVISLVIIVIFVSRNSKNKYFFSVVVNLTNSRSLNSIFRHETINQLSASYSFIQNNSFDQCKTIYPLTEDQNLTFRKISDQLITLCTQIIPYPSEYFHGRGIVLTTGLGQLKFAKVNLKLLELTGTRLPVQVWYSYSQISHETMLQLLHTAPNLNASVCCFITAQCRTLTQIWQLNDTHIYKPPSTYLRFRFFPYKPAAIVSATFSEVLFLDCDAFVTRDPEELFISDPMYLKFDALFYPDGYKSRQHPAVWTLFNTSCAQHEYEFDSSMILVDKRRVWNGLYLTKLMNDHNQVFYRVFHYLLFFIM
;
A
#
# COMPACT_ATOMS: atom_id res chain seq x y z
N MET A 1 23.52 12.23 11.14
CA MET A 1 23.78 11.28 10.02
C MET A 1 23.16 11.90 8.77
N LYS A 2 23.96 12.36 7.81
CA LYS A 2 23.49 13.05 6.60
C LYS A 2 22.94 12.01 5.62
N ILE A 3 21.65 12.13 5.26
CA ILE A 3 21.01 11.32 4.23
C ILE A 3 21.27 12.01 2.88
N ILE A 4 21.96 11.31 1.98
CA ILE A 4 22.24 11.75 0.61
C ILE A 4 21.21 11.07 -0.29
N PHE A 5 20.38 11.86 -0.97
CA PHE A 5 19.53 11.36 -2.05
C PHE A 5 20.33 11.30 -3.35
N TYR A 6 20.38 10.14 -4.00
CA TYR A 6 20.86 9.98 -5.37
C TYR A 6 19.66 9.81 -6.29
N LEU A 7 19.53 10.67 -7.29
CA LEU A 7 18.58 10.51 -8.39
C LEU A 7 19.32 10.70 -9.72
N HIS A 8 19.44 9.63 -10.51
CA HIS A 8 19.89 9.71 -11.89
C HIS A 8 18.67 9.91 -12.81
N VAL A 9 18.74 10.94 -13.66
CA VAL A 9 17.67 11.37 -14.57
C VAL A 9 18.15 11.16 -16.01
N ILE A 10 17.52 10.24 -16.74
CA ILE A 10 17.58 10.23 -18.20
C ILE A 10 16.15 10.10 -18.75
N SER A 11 15.68 11.23 -19.28
CA SER A 11 14.73 11.45 -20.38
C SER A 11 13.60 10.44 -20.63
N LEU A 12 12.35 10.80 -20.27
CA LEU A 12 11.16 10.68 -21.13
C LEU A 12 9.94 11.39 -20.50
N VAL A 13 9.08 11.90 -21.37
CA VAL A 13 8.03 12.91 -21.14
C VAL A 13 6.88 12.39 -20.26
N ILE A 14 6.50 13.14 -19.22
CA ILE A 14 5.32 12.86 -18.38
C ILE A 14 4.36 14.06 -18.45
N ILE A 15 3.12 13.82 -18.87
CA ILE A 15 2.01 14.77 -18.73
C ILE A 15 1.37 14.51 -17.37
N VAL A 16 1.54 15.42 -16.41
CA VAL A 16 0.89 15.35 -15.09
C VAL A 16 -0.35 16.24 -15.11
N ILE A 17 -1.55 15.66 -15.02
CA ILE A 17 -2.80 16.40 -14.84
C ILE A 17 -3.18 16.30 -13.35
N PHE A 18 -3.07 17.39 -12.61
CA PHE A 18 -3.58 17.48 -11.24
C PHE A 18 -5.07 17.80 -11.26
N VAL A 19 -5.90 16.90 -10.72
CA VAL A 19 -7.31 17.17 -10.44
C VAL A 19 -7.50 17.25 -8.93
N SER A 20 -7.48 18.46 -8.38
CA SER A 20 -7.86 18.73 -7.00
C SER A 20 -9.24 19.37 -6.97
N ARG A 21 -10.15 18.81 -6.15
CA ARG A 21 -11.47 19.36 -5.91
C ARG A 21 -11.44 20.03 -4.54
N ASN A 22 -11.28 21.35 -4.50
CA ASN A 22 -11.40 22.11 -3.25
C ASN A 22 -12.56 23.11 -3.33
N SER A 23 -13.37 23.16 -2.28
CA SER A 23 -14.78 23.57 -2.30
C SER A 23 -15.06 25.06 -2.24
N LYS A 24 -14.07 25.97 -2.38
CA LYS A 24 -14.32 27.39 -2.11
C LYS A 24 -13.74 28.46 -3.03
N ASN A 25 -12.94 28.18 -4.06
CA ASN A 25 -12.57 29.22 -5.04
C ASN A 25 -12.30 28.63 -6.43
N LYS A 26 -13.04 29.12 -7.45
CA LYS A 26 -12.87 28.76 -8.86
C LYS A 26 -11.71 29.56 -9.47
N TYR A 27 -10.53 28.96 -9.55
CA TYR A 27 -9.53 29.34 -10.55
C TYR A 27 -9.00 28.07 -11.21
N PHE A 28 -9.29 27.91 -12.50
CA PHE A 28 -8.70 26.89 -13.35
C PHE A 28 -7.34 27.41 -13.84
N PHE A 29 -6.25 26.77 -13.44
CA PHE A 29 -4.96 26.94 -14.11
C PHE A 29 -4.65 25.67 -14.89
N SER A 30 -4.94 25.68 -16.19
CA SER A 30 -4.35 24.72 -17.13
C SER A 30 -3.03 25.28 -17.61
N VAL A 31 -1.92 24.83 -17.05
CA VAL A 31 -0.60 25.08 -17.64
C VAL A 31 -0.35 24.00 -18.68
N VAL A 32 -0.60 24.32 -19.95
CA VAL A 32 -0.12 23.50 -21.07
C VAL A 32 1.36 23.79 -21.24
N VAL A 33 2.22 22.95 -20.68
CA VAL A 33 3.67 23.06 -20.89
C VAL A 33 4.00 22.42 -22.23
N ASN A 34 4.39 23.23 -23.21
CA ASN A 34 4.90 22.75 -24.49
C ASN A 34 6.35 22.26 -24.30
N LEU A 35 6.58 20.96 -24.37
CA LEU A 35 7.83 20.29 -23.95
C LEU A 35 8.90 20.20 -25.06
N THR A 36 8.93 21.15 -25.99
CA THR A 36 9.97 21.17 -27.05
C THR A 36 11.35 21.61 -26.57
N ASN A 37 11.48 22.11 -25.33
CA ASN A 37 12.77 22.50 -24.73
C ASN A 37 13.06 21.70 -23.45
N SER A 38 13.58 20.48 -23.61
CA SER A 38 13.87 19.51 -22.55
C SER A 38 14.99 19.92 -21.57
N ARG A 39 15.75 20.98 -21.84
CA ARG A 39 16.88 21.40 -20.98
C ARG A 39 16.51 22.37 -19.86
N SER A 40 15.43 23.15 -19.95
CA SER A 40 15.07 24.15 -18.93
C SER A 40 14.07 23.65 -17.87
N LEU A 41 13.35 22.56 -18.14
CA LEU A 41 12.38 21.99 -17.18
C LEU A 41 13.02 21.11 -16.10
N ASN A 42 14.13 20.43 -16.42
CA ASN A 42 14.91 19.68 -15.44
C ASN A 42 15.53 20.57 -14.35
N SER A 43 15.63 21.90 -14.56
CA SER A 43 16.07 22.84 -13.52
C SER A 43 14.95 23.34 -12.61
N ILE A 44 13.67 23.19 -12.98
CA ILE A 44 12.54 23.66 -12.16
C ILE A 44 12.18 22.61 -11.10
N PHE A 45 12.26 21.33 -11.45
CA PHE A 45 12.16 20.20 -10.50
C PHE A 45 13.54 19.85 -9.91
N ARG A 46 14.28 20.86 -9.45
CA ARG A 46 15.50 20.63 -8.65
C ARG A 46 15.14 19.85 -7.39
N HIS A 47 16.08 19.01 -6.94
CA HIS A 47 16.10 18.42 -5.60
C HIS A 47 15.72 19.42 -4.51
N GLU A 48 16.07 20.70 -4.66
CA GLU A 48 15.68 21.78 -3.74
C GLU A 48 14.18 22.04 -3.68
N THR A 49 13.43 22.04 -4.79
CA THR A 49 11.98 22.26 -4.77
C THR A 49 11.26 21.08 -4.15
N ILE A 50 11.70 19.84 -4.44
CA ILE A 50 11.19 18.63 -3.80
C ILE A 50 11.55 18.63 -2.31
N ASN A 51 12.79 18.95 -1.94
CA ASN A 51 13.21 19.05 -0.54
C ASN A 51 12.49 20.20 0.19
N GLN A 52 12.21 21.32 -0.47
CA GLN A 52 11.44 22.45 0.09
C GLN A 52 9.97 22.10 0.23
N LEU A 53 9.38 21.34 -0.71
CA LEU A 53 8.02 20.81 -0.59
C LEU A 53 7.95 19.76 0.50
N SER A 54 8.87 18.80 0.56
CA SER A 54 8.99 17.83 1.66
C SER A 54 9.22 18.54 3.00
N ALA A 55 10.02 19.61 3.04
CA ALA A 55 10.20 20.44 4.22
C ALA A 55 8.93 21.23 4.59
N SER A 56 8.18 21.75 3.62
CA SER A 56 6.94 22.48 3.87
C SER A 56 5.80 21.55 4.31
N TYR A 57 5.74 20.31 3.81
CA TYR A 57 4.88 19.25 4.34
C TYR A 57 5.32 18.84 5.75
N SER A 58 6.63 18.73 6.02
CA SER A 58 7.13 18.46 7.37
C SER A 58 6.79 19.57 8.38
N PHE A 59 6.65 20.81 7.92
CA PHE A 59 6.27 21.95 8.76
C PHE A 59 4.79 21.90 9.19
N ILE A 60 3.91 21.28 8.39
CA ILE A 60 2.47 21.22 8.68
C ILE A 60 2.19 20.33 9.91
N GLN A 61 3.12 19.49 10.37
CA GLN A 61 2.89 18.56 11.49
C GLN A 61 4.09 18.29 12.40
N ASN A 62 4.90 19.31 12.67
CA ASN A 62 5.82 19.25 13.79
C ASN A 62 5.07 19.36 15.12
N ASN A 63 4.36 18.31 15.52
CA ASN A 63 4.07 18.11 16.93
C ASN A 63 5.40 17.77 17.61
N SER A 64 6.04 18.78 18.18
CA SER A 64 7.27 18.70 18.96
C SER A 64 7.09 18.05 20.34
N PHE A 65 5.98 17.34 20.57
CA PHE A 65 5.65 16.72 21.83
C PHE A 65 6.01 15.23 21.80
N ASP A 66 7.15 14.89 22.41
CA ASP A 66 7.58 13.50 22.59
C ASP A 66 6.67 12.79 23.60
N GLN A 67 5.58 12.19 23.12
CA GLN A 67 4.62 11.49 23.97
C GLN A 67 5.24 10.28 24.68
N CYS A 68 6.41 9.76 24.26
CA CYS A 68 7.06 8.63 24.92
C CYS A 68 7.59 8.97 26.32
N LYS A 69 7.85 10.25 26.62
CA LYS A 69 8.38 10.71 27.91
C LYS A 69 7.31 11.08 28.92
N THR A 70 6.06 11.15 28.47
CA THR A 70 4.93 11.57 29.30
C THR A 70 4.24 10.31 29.83
N ILE A 71 4.13 10.18 31.15
CA ILE A 71 3.34 9.11 31.77
C ILE A 71 1.87 9.44 31.55
N TYR A 72 1.22 8.75 30.61
CA TYR A 72 -0.23 8.79 30.45
C TYR A 72 -0.83 7.63 31.23
N PRO A 73 -1.37 7.84 32.46
CA PRO A 73 -2.03 6.77 33.18
C PRO A 73 -3.25 6.31 32.39
N LEU A 74 -3.28 5.03 32.05
CA LEU A 74 -4.42 4.41 31.38
C LEU A 74 -5.60 4.34 32.35
N THR A 75 -6.80 4.63 31.86
CA THR A 75 -8.04 4.34 32.62
C THR A 75 -8.20 2.84 32.82
N GLU A 76 -9.04 2.42 33.76
CA GLU A 76 -9.33 1.00 33.99
C GLU A 76 -9.87 0.29 32.73
N ASP A 77 -10.75 0.98 31.98
CA ASP A 77 -11.30 0.47 30.70
C ASP A 77 -10.22 0.34 29.61
N GLN A 78 -9.29 1.30 29.54
CA GLN A 78 -8.14 1.21 28.64
C GLN A 78 -7.23 0.04 29.04
N ASN A 79 -6.87 -0.10 30.32
CA ASN A 79 -6.07 -1.22 30.81
C ASN A 79 -6.72 -2.57 30.51
N LEU A 80 -8.05 -2.69 30.64
CA LEU A 80 -8.78 -3.89 30.27
C LEU A 80 -8.73 -4.14 28.75
N THR A 81 -8.88 -3.10 27.94
CA THR A 81 -8.80 -3.18 26.47
C THR A 81 -7.42 -3.61 26.00
N PHE A 82 -6.35 -3.02 26.54
CA PHE A 82 -4.97 -3.38 26.22
C PHE A 82 -4.64 -4.83 26.62
N ARG A 83 -5.09 -5.30 27.78
CA ARG A 83 -4.96 -6.72 28.17
C ARG A 83 -5.65 -7.66 27.18
N LYS A 84 -6.91 -7.38 26.83
CA LYS A 84 -7.65 -8.17 25.82
C LYS A 84 -6.93 -8.23 24.48
N ILE A 85 -6.37 -7.10 24.03
CA ILE A 85 -5.59 -7.04 22.79
C ILE A 85 -4.31 -7.87 22.91
N SER A 86 -3.59 -7.76 24.02
CA SER A 86 -2.38 -8.55 24.28
C SER A 86 -2.67 -10.05 24.24
N ASP A 87 -3.69 -10.51 24.96
CA ASP A 87 -4.10 -11.92 24.98
C ASP A 87 -4.53 -12.41 23.59
N GLN A 88 -5.24 -11.55 22.84
CA GLN A 88 -5.64 -11.85 21.48
C GLN A 88 -4.43 -11.92 20.54
N LEU A 89 -3.46 -11.00 20.64
CA LEU A 89 -2.23 -11.05 19.84
C LEU A 89 -1.46 -12.36 20.06
N ILE A 90 -1.29 -12.77 21.33
CA ILE A 90 -0.66 -14.06 21.67
C ILE A 90 -1.41 -15.22 21.00
N THR A 91 -2.74 -15.20 21.07
CA THR A 91 -3.60 -16.21 20.44
C THR A 91 -3.50 -16.20 18.91
N LEU A 92 -3.39 -15.03 18.28
CA LEU A 92 -3.26 -14.93 16.82
C LEU A 92 -1.89 -15.37 16.33
N CYS A 93 -0.82 -15.12 17.09
CA CYS A 93 0.52 -15.60 16.75
C CYS A 93 0.59 -17.13 16.64
N THR A 94 -0.21 -17.88 17.40
CA THR A 94 -0.26 -19.35 17.29
C THR A 94 -1.05 -19.86 16.07
N GLN A 95 -1.80 -18.98 15.41
CA GLN A 95 -2.58 -19.29 14.20
C GLN A 95 -1.82 -18.96 12.90
N ILE A 96 -0.61 -18.41 13.00
CA ILE A 96 0.23 -18.13 11.83
C ILE A 96 0.63 -19.46 11.20
N ILE A 97 0.22 -19.66 9.95
CA ILE A 97 0.61 -20.84 9.18
C ILE A 97 2.01 -20.66 8.60
N PRO A 98 2.76 -21.75 8.34
CA PRO A 98 4.02 -21.68 7.60
C PRO A 98 3.82 -21.04 6.22
N TYR A 99 4.88 -20.39 5.71
CA TYR A 99 4.89 -19.83 4.36
C TYR A 99 4.69 -20.94 3.31
N PRO A 100 3.61 -20.91 2.49
CA PRO A 100 3.33 -21.93 1.48
C PRO A 100 4.21 -21.73 0.25
N SER A 101 5.42 -22.27 0.31
CA SER A 101 6.48 -22.09 -0.71
C SER A 101 6.11 -22.60 -2.11
N GLU A 102 5.21 -23.58 -2.18
CA GLU A 102 4.69 -24.17 -3.41
C GLU A 102 3.65 -23.30 -4.11
N TYR A 103 3.05 -22.35 -3.39
CA TYR A 103 1.98 -21.49 -3.90
C TYR A 103 2.50 -20.17 -4.47
N PHE A 104 3.57 -19.62 -3.87
CA PHE A 104 4.08 -18.30 -4.21
C PHE A 104 5.33 -18.36 -5.08
N HIS A 105 5.37 -17.56 -6.16
CA HIS A 105 6.49 -17.54 -7.08
C HIS A 105 6.70 -16.18 -7.74
N GLY A 106 7.96 -15.83 -7.99
CA GLY A 106 8.34 -14.66 -8.78
C GLY A 106 7.90 -13.31 -8.19
N ARG A 107 8.00 -12.28 -9.04
CA ARG A 107 7.65 -10.90 -8.74
C ARG A 107 6.37 -10.51 -9.45
N GLY A 108 5.58 -9.64 -8.85
CA GLY A 108 4.44 -9.06 -9.54
C GLY A 108 3.82 -7.89 -8.81
N ILE A 109 2.95 -7.20 -9.54
CA ILE A 109 2.25 -6.01 -9.08
C ILE A 109 0.84 -6.41 -8.68
N VAL A 110 0.39 -5.90 -7.54
CA VAL A 110 -0.91 -6.21 -6.96
C VAL A 110 -1.69 -4.92 -6.79
N LEU A 111 -2.91 -4.89 -7.31
CA LEU A 111 -3.84 -3.77 -7.13
C LEU A 111 -5.12 -4.29 -6.47
N THR A 112 -5.83 -3.42 -5.78
CA THR A 112 -7.24 -3.64 -5.42
C THR A 112 -8.11 -2.59 -6.09
N THR A 113 -9.31 -2.97 -6.51
CA THR A 113 -10.28 -1.99 -7.03
C THR A 113 -11.71 -2.29 -6.59
N GLY A 114 -12.43 -1.22 -6.25
CA GLY A 114 -13.89 -1.16 -6.08
C GLY A 114 -14.59 -0.44 -7.25
N LEU A 115 -15.92 -0.45 -7.27
CA LEU A 115 -16.72 0.18 -8.34
C LEU A 115 -16.37 1.68 -8.53
N GLY A 116 -16.22 2.42 -7.43
CA GLY A 116 -15.86 3.84 -7.45
C GLY A 116 -14.41 4.14 -7.87
N GLN A 117 -13.57 3.11 -7.95
CA GLN A 117 -12.13 3.20 -8.20
C GLN A 117 -11.74 2.76 -9.61
N LEU A 118 -12.68 2.21 -10.40
CA LEU A 118 -12.41 1.67 -11.74
C LEU A 118 -11.71 2.68 -12.66
N LYS A 119 -12.06 3.97 -12.58
CA LYS A 119 -11.41 5.02 -13.38
C LYS A 119 -9.90 5.15 -13.07
N PHE A 120 -9.53 5.00 -11.81
CA PHE A 120 -8.14 5.07 -11.38
C PHE A 120 -7.40 3.80 -11.78
N ALA A 121 -8.00 2.63 -11.55
CA ALA A 121 -7.45 1.36 -12.01
C ALA A 121 -7.18 1.34 -13.53
N LYS A 122 -8.09 1.90 -14.35
CA LYS A 122 -7.89 2.05 -15.81
C LYS A 122 -6.64 2.87 -16.13
N VAL A 123 -6.51 4.04 -15.51
CA VAL A 123 -5.33 4.91 -15.71
C VAL A 123 -4.06 4.21 -15.23
N ASN A 124 -4.11 3.54 -14.08
CA ASN A 124 -2.99 2.84 -13.49
C ASN A 124 -2.46 1.73 -14.40
N LEU A 125 -3.33 0.83 -14.87
CA LEU A 125 -2.95 -0.23 -15.81
C LEU A 125 -2.38 0.35 -17.11
N LYS A 126 -2.96 1.45 -17.62
CA LYS A 126 -2.43 2.09 -18.83
C LYS A 126 -1.04 2.67 -18.60
N LEU A 127 -0.81 3.32 -17.47
CA LEU A 127 0.50 3.86 -17.13
C LEU A 127 1.53 2.74 -16.94
N LEU A 128 1.17 1.66 -16.26
CA LEU A 128 2.00 0.46 -16.13
C LEU A 128 2.41 -0.10 -17.51
N GLU A 129 1.45 -0.27 -18.42
CA GLU A 129 1.74 -0.68 -19.79
C GLU A 129 2.72 0.27 -20.50
N LEU A 130 2.54 1.57 -20.33
CA LEU A 130 3.41 2.60 -20.93
C LEU A 130 4.83 2.61 -20.35
N THR A 131 5.04 2.10 -19.14
CA THR A 131 6.40 1.93 -18.59
C THR A 131 7.20 0.85 -19.32
N GLY A 132 6.52 -0.07 -20.03
CA GLY A 132 7.15 -1.23 -20.66
C GLY A 132 7.48 -2.37 -19.69
N THR A 133 6.98 -2.31 -18.45
CA THR A 133 7.24 -3.33 -17.44
C THR A 133 6.82 -4.72 -17.89
N ARG A 134 7.63 -5.72 -17.53
CA ARG A 134 7.33 -7.14 -17.78
C ARG A 134 6.73 -7.83 -16.57
N LEU A 135 6.61 -7.13 -15.45
CA LEU A 135 6.03 -7.68 -14.24
C LEU A 135 4.55 -8.06 -14.47
N PRO A 136 4.14 -9.28 -14.10
CA PRO A 136 2.73 -9.65 -14.12
C PRO A 136 1.94 -8.81 -13.12
N VAL A 137 0.70 -8.49 -13.47
CA VAL A 137 -0.21 -7.67 -12.67
C VAL A 137 -1.44 -8.49 -12.27
N GLN A 138 -1.78 -8.48 -10.98
CA GLN A 138 -3.03 -9.06 -10.46
C GLN A 138 -3.89 -7.95 -9.86
N VAL A 139 -5.06 -7.73 -10.44
CA VAL A 139 -6.06 -6.78 -9.93
C VAL A 139 -7.13 -7.55 -9.16
N TRP A 140 -7.15 -7.36 -7.85
CA TRP A 140 -8.08 -8.04 -6.95
C TRP A 140 -9.36 -7.23 -6.73
N TYR A 141 -10.50 -7.92 -6.74
CA TYR A 141 -11.81 -7.32 -6.54
C TYR A 141 -12.76 -8.28 -5.80
N SER A 142 -13.84 -7.72 -5.26
CA SER A 142 -14.96 -8.50 -4.73
C SER A 142 -16.12 -8.51 -5.71
N TYR A 143 -16.62 -9.70 -6.05
CA TYR A 143 -17.81 -9.84 -6.90
C TYR A 143 -19.08 -9.21 -6.30
N SER A 144 -19.11 -9.00 -4.98
CA SER A 144 -20.20 -8.25 -4.33
C SER A 144 -20.21 -6.76 -4.67
N GLN A 145 -19.13 -6.22 -5.25
CA GLN A 145 -18.98 -4.81 -5.60
C GLN A 145 -18.90 -4.56 -7.10
N ILE A 146 -18.28 -5.46 -7.87
CA ILE A 146 -18.03 -5.31 -9.31
C ILE A 146 -18.23 -6.65 -10.01
N SER A 147 -18.92 -6.65 -11.15
CA SER A 147 -19.12 -7.86 -11.95
C SER A 147 -17.83 -8.31 -12.65
N HIS A 148 -17.75 -9.60 -13.00
CA HIS A 148 -16.61 -10.16 -13.73
C HIS A 148 -16.45 -9.47 -15.10
N GLU A 149 -17.57 -9.19 -15.78
CA GLU A 149 -17.59 -8.56 -17.11
C GLU A 149 -16.98 -7.15 -17.06
N THR A 150 -17.30 -6.39 -16.01
CA THR A 150 -16.74 -5.05 -15.80
C THR A 150 -15.22 -5.13 -15.54
N MET A 151 -14.76 -6.13 -14.80
CA MET A 151 -13.34 -6.37 -14.56
C MET A 151 -12.60 -6.86 -15.81
N LEU A 152 -13.24 -7.64 -16.69
CA LEU A 152 -12.66 -7.99 -17.98
C LEU A 152 -12.53 -6.77 -18.90
N GLN A 153 -13.51 -5.86 -18.88
CA GLN A 153 -13.42 -4.57 -19.58
C GLN A 153 -12.24 -3.71 -19.10
N LEU A 154 -11.82 -3.84 -17.85
CA LEU A 154 -10.64 -3.15 -17.32
C LEU A 154 -9.37 -3.57 -18.07
N LEU A 155 -9.20 -4.87 -18.34
CA LEU A 155 -8.01 -5.41 -19.04
C LEU A 155 -7.88 -4.91 -20.48
N HIS A 156 -8.98 -4.62 -21.17
CA HIS A 156 -8.95 -4.00 -22.50
C HIS A 156 -8.31 -2.60 -22.52
N THR A 157 -8.13 -1.96 -21.36
CA THR A 157 -7.46 -0.64 -21.27
C THR A 157 -5.95 -0.74 -21.50
N ALA A 158 -5.36 -1.89 -21.22
CA ALA A 158 -3.92 -2.15 -21.29
C ALA A 158 -3.66 -3.56 -21.88
N PRO A 159 -3.99 -3.79 -23.17
CA PRO A 159 -3.98 -5.13 -23.77
C PRO A 159 -2.59 -5.77 -23.89
N ASN A 160 -1.51 -4.98 -23.84
CA ASN A 160 -0.13 -5.47 -23.92
C ASN A 160 0.48 -5.72 -22.53
N LEU A 161 -0.22 -5.34 -21.46
CA LEU A 161 0.23 -5.62 -20.09
C LEU A 161 -0.13 -7.06 -19.72
N ASN A 162 0.81 -7.77 -19.09
CA ASN A 162 0.53 -9.10 -18.53
C ASN A 162 -0.35 -8.97 -17.27
N ALA A 163 -1.62 -8.69 -17.46
CA ALA A 163 -2.57 -8.40 -16.40
C ALA A 163 -3.68 -9.44 -16.31
N SER A 164 -4.05 -9.76 -15.08
CA SER A 164 -5.17 -10.62 -14.74
C SER A 164 -6.04 -9.97 -13.66
N VAL A 165 -7.32 -10.33 -13.65
CA VAL A 165 -8.26 -9.93 -12.61
C VAL A 165 -8.60 -11.14 -11.75
N CYS A 166 -8.56 -10.98 -10.43
CA CYS A 166 -8.75 -12.06 -9.46
C CYS A 166 -9.87 -11.71 -8.47
N CYS A 167 -10.80 -12.64 -8.26
CA CYS A 167 -11.93 -12.45 -7.36
C CYS A 167 -11.65 -13.05 -5.98
N PHE A 168 -11.77 -12.25 -4.93
CA PHE A 168 -11.60 -12.73 -3.55
C PHE A 168 -12.58 -13.85 -3.18
N ILE A 169 -13.82 -13.79 -3.66
CA ILE A 169 -14.89 -14.69 -3.23
C ILE A 169 -14.79 -16.05 -3.92
N THR A 170 -14.57 -16.04 -5.23
CA THR A 170 -14.54 -17.25 -6.05
C THR A 170 -13.14 -17.83 -6.20
N ALA A 171 -12.09 -17.12 -5.75
CA ALA A 171 -10.69 -17.48 -5.95
C ALA A 171 -10.31 -17.70 -7.43
N GLN A 172 -11.11 -17.17 -8.35
CA GLN A 172 -10.89 -17.32 -9.79
C GLN A 172 -10.13 -16.11 -10.33
N CYS A 173 -9.13 -16.38 -11.16
CA CYS A 173 -8.40 -15.36 -11.90
C CYS A 173 -8.64 -15.50 -13.41
N ARG A 174 -8.62 -14.38 -14.11
CA ARG A 174 -8.92 -14.32 -15.55
C ARG A 174 -8.02 -13.31 -16.26
N THR A 175 -7.62 -13.65 -17.48
CA THR A 175 -7.11 -12.71 -18.48
C THR A 175 -8.17 -12.52 -19.58
N LEU A 176 -7.82 -11.81 -20.66
CA LEU A 176 -8.67 -11.72 -21.85
C LEU A 176 -8.89 -13.08 -22.54
N THR A 177 -8.03 -14.08 -22.31
CA THR A 177 -8.03 -15.35 -23.05
C THR A 177 -8.07 -16.59 -22.15
N GLN A 178 -7.74 -16.46 -20.87
CA GLN A 178 -7.57 -17.59 -19.96
C GLN A 178 -8.34 -17.37 -18.66
N ILE A 179 -8.76 -18.48 -18.06
CA ILE A 179 -9.44 -18.54 -16.77
C ILE A 179 -8.81 -19.68 -15.98
N TRP A 180 -8.48 -19.44 -14.72
CA TRP A 180 -7.98 -20.48 -13.82
C TRP A 180 -8.47 -20.26 -12.39
N GLN A 181 -8.43 -21.35 -11.61
CA GLN A 181 -8.87 -21.39 -10.23
C GLN A 181 -7.65 -21.42 -9.32
N LEU A 182 -7.59 -20.50 -8.36
CA LEU A 182 -6.60 -20.52 -7.29
C LEU A 182 -7.07 -21.45 -6.16
N ASN A 183 -6.10 -21.95 -5.39
CA ASN A 183 -6.38 -22.71 -4.18
C ASN A 183 -7.03 -21.80 -3.12
N ASP A 184 -8.30 -22.07 -2.80
CA ASP A 184 -9.11 -21.25 -1.91
C ASP A 184 -8.52 -21.15 -0.49
N THR A 185 -7.72 -22.13 -0.06
CA THR A 185 -7.09 -22.14 1.28
C THR A 185 -6.06 -21.03 1.47
N HIS A 186 -5.50 -20.49 0.38
CA HIS A 186 -4.51 -19.41 0.42
C HIS A 186 -5.12 -18.03 0.12
N ILE A 187 -6.42 -17.96 -0.16
CA ILE A 187 -7.11 -16.72 -0.45
C ILE A 187 -7.62 -16.10 0.84
N TYR A 188 -7.12 -14.90 1.16
CA TYR A 188 -7.69 -14.12 2.23
C TYR A 188 -8.95 -13.40 1.73
N LYS A 189 -10.12 -13.86 2.20
CA LYS A 189 -11.43 -13.24 1.91
C LYS A 189 -11.70 -12.11 2.91
N PRO A 190 -11.59 -10.83 2.50
CA PRO A 190 -11.81 -9.72 3.43
C PRO A 190 -13.27 -9.73 3.93
N PRO A 191 -13.51 -9.41 5.21
CA PRO A 191 -14.86 -9.44 5.78
C PRO A 191 -15.79 -8.46 5.03
N SER A 192 -17.02 -8.91 4.76
CA SER A 192 -18.04 -8.14 4.06
C SER A 192 -18.87 -7.22 4.97
N THR A 193 -18.62 -7.24 6.27
CA THR A 193 -19.39 -6.53 7.29
C THR A 193 -19.25 -5.01 7.18
N TYR A 194 -20.39 -4.33 7.31
CA TYR A 194 -20.57 -2.89 7.07
C TYR A 194 -20.13 -2.06 8.28
N LEU A 195 -18.83 -2.01 8.57
CA LEU A 195 -18.26 -1.13 9.62
C LEU A 195 -17.54 0.07 9.00
N ARG A 196 -17.32 1.15 9.76
CA ARG A 196 -16.67 2.40 9.31
C ARG A 196 -15.33 2.21 8.54
N PHE A 197 -14.68 1.05 8.69
CA PHE A 197 -13.36 0.71 8.14
C PHE A 197 -13.40 -0.35 7.01
N ARG A 198 -14.49 -0.38 6.22
CA ARG A 198 -14.85 -1.44 5.24
C ARG A 198 -13.75 -1.87 4.27
N PHE A 199 -12.80 -1.00 3.95
CA PHE A 199 -11.90 -1.19 2.81
C PHE A 199 -10.46 -1.54 3.21
N PHE A 200 -10.09 -1.31 4.47
CA PHE A 200 -8.72 -1.51 4.93
C PHE A 200 -8.24 -2.97 4.83
N PRO A 201 -9.07 -4.01 5.09
CA PRO A 201 -8.64 -5.40 4.95
C PRO A 201 -8.30 -5.82 3.51
N TYR A 202 -8.74 -5.07 2.49
CA TYR A 202 -8.56 -5.48 1.09
C TYR A 202 -7.11 -5.43 0.63
N LYS A 203 -6.31 -4.49 1.15
CA LYS A 203 -4.89 -4.38 0.81
C LYS A 203 -4.08 -5.60 1.29
N PRO A 204 -4.06 -5.94 2.60
CA PRO A 204 -3.39 -7.17 3.04
C PRO A 204 -4.03 -8.42 2.44
N ALA A 205 -5.34 -8.43 2.18
CA ALA A 205 -5.99 -9.51 1.45
C ALA A 205 -5.41 -9.73 0.05
N ALA A 206 -5.25 -8.67 -0.74
CA ALA A 206 -4.67 -8.80 -2.07
C ALA A 206 -3.20 -9.23 -2.00
N ILE A 207 -2.42 -8.65 -1.09
CA ILE A 207 -1.01 -9.00 -0.92
C ILE A 207 -0.90 -10.49 -0.55
N VAL A 208 -1.58 -10.96 0.49
CA VAL A 208 -1.54 -12.38 0.92
C VAL A 208 -2.00 -13.31 -0.20
N SER A 209 -3.10 -12.99 -0.88
CA SER A 209 -3.75 -13.87 -1.85
C SER A 209 -3.03 -13.94 -3.20
N ALA A 210 -2.29 -12.90 -3.59
CA ALA A 210 -1.59 -12.86 -4.86
C ALA A 210 -0.55 -13.98 -4.98
N THR A 211 -0.41 -14.59 -6.15
CA THR A 211 0.50 -15.75 -6.33
C THR A 211 1.99 -15.38 -6.36
N PHE A 212 2.33 -14.10 -6.20
CA PHE A 212 3.72 -13.63 -6.21
C PHE A 212 4.42 -13.84 -4.87
N SER A 213 5.69 -14.25 -4.90
CA SER A 213 6.54 -14.29 -3.69
C SER A 213 7.03 -12.89 -3.30
N GLU A 214 7.33 -12.05 -4.28
CA GLU A 214 7.70 -10.65 -4.09
C GLU A 214 6.60 -9.77 -4.70
N VAL A 215 5.97 -8.92 -3.88
CA VAL A 215 4.79 -8.14 -4.26
C VAL A 215 5.10 -6.65 -4.18
N LEU A 216 4.83 -5.94 -5.28
CA LEU A 216 4.59 -4.50 -5.26
C LEU A 216 3.08 -4.26 -5.23
N PHE A 217 2.54 -3.91 -4.07
CA PHE A 217 1.18 -3.44 -3.95
C PHE A 217 1.08 -1.96 -4.32
N LEU A 218 0.07 -1.62 -5.10
CA LEU A 218 -0.31 -0.25 -5.45
C LEU A 218 -1.79 -0.03 -5.15
N ASP A 219 -2.10 1.09 -4.51
CA ASP A 219 -3.44 1.65 -4.57
C ASP A 219 -3.78 1.98 -6.03
N CYS A 220 -5.06 1.87 -6.39
CA CYS A 220 -5.49 2.11 -7.77
C CYS A 220 -5.20 3.55 -8.26
N ASP A 221 -5.05 4.50 -7.35
CA ASP A 221 -4.71 5.91 -7.57
C ASP A 221 -3.23 6.24 -7.24
N ALA A 222 -2.41 5.23 -6.97
CA ALA A 222 -0.94 5.35 -6.88
C ALA A 222 -0.30 5.01 -8.23
N PHE A 223 0.07 6.05 -8.99
CA PHE A 223 0.57 5.90 -10.36
C PHE A 223 2.10 5.83 -10.41
N VAL A 224 2.62 4.88 -11.18
CA VAL A 224 4.05 4.80 -11.48
C VAL A 224 4.42 5.68 -12.68
N THR A 225 5.65 6.18 -12.68
CA THR A 225 6.20 7.01 -13.77
C THR A 225 7.38 6.37 -14.50
N ARG A 226 7.86 5.22 -14.00
CA ARG A 226 8.96 4.42 -14.52
C ARG A 226 8.67 2.95 -14.27
N ASP A 227 9.41 2.07 -14.93
CA ASP A 227 9.28 0.62 -14.72
C ASP A 227 9.52 0.28 -13.25
N PRO A 228 8.51 -0.24 -12.52
CA PRO A 228 8.63 -0.57 -11.11
C PRO A 228 9.56 -1.76 -10.82
N GLU A 229 9.99 -2.52 -11.83
CA GLU A 229 10.92 -3.64 -11.63
C GLU A 229 12.26 -3.19 -11.02
N GLU A 230 12.68 -1.95 -11.28
CA GLU A 230 13.89 -1.34 -10.71
C GLU A 230 13.89 -1.36 -9.17
N LEU A 231 12.72 -1.22 -8.53
CA LEU A 231 12.60 -1.24 -7.07
C LEU A 231 13.03 -2.58 -6.47
N PHE A 232 12.70 -3.70 -7.13
CA PHE A 232 13.07 -5.03 -6.66
C PHE A 232 14.56 -5.35 -6.85
N ILE A 233 15.23 -4.63 -7.75
CA ILE A 233 16.60 -4.92 -8.18
C ILE A 233 17.61 -4.01 -7.47
N SER A 234 17.25 -2.75 -7.26
CA SER A 234 18.22 -1.70 -6.94
C SER A 234 17.87 -0.84 -5.73
N ASP A 235 16.63 -0.91 -5.20
CA ASP A 235 16.27 -0.11 -4.04
C ASP A 235 17.03 -0.60 -2.79
N PRO A 236 17.87 0.25 -2.17
CA PRO A 236 18.74 -0.18 -1.08
C PRO A 236 17.97 -0.54 0.20
N MET A 237 16.76 0.00 0.40
CA MET A 237 15.95 -0.33 1.56
C MET A 237 15.27 -1.68 1.37
N TYR A 238 14.71 -1.93 0.19
CA TYR A 238 14.14 -3.23 -0.14
C TYR A 238 15.20 -4.34 -0.06
N LEU A 239 16.37 -4.15 -0.68
CA LEU A 239 17.45 -5.13 -0.66
C LEU A 239 18.00 -5.41 0.75
N LYS A 240 17.84 -4.46 1.68
CA LYS A 240 18.33 -4.60 3.06
C LYS A 240 17.31 -5.25 3.98
N PHE A 241 16.03 -4.92 3.82
CA PHE A 241 14.99 -5.27 4.78
C PHE A 241 13.94 -6.23 4.23
N ASP A 242 14.04 -6.61 2.95
CA ASP A 242 13.06 -7.43 2.24
C ASP A 242 11.65 -6.82 2.20
N ALA A 243 11.55 -5.55 2.58
CA ALA A 243 10.36 -4.74 2.62
C ALA A 243 10.71 -3.26 2.42
N LEU A 244 9.87 -2.54 1.70
CA LEU A 244 9.99 -1.12 1.45
C LEU A 244 8.61 -0.46 1.64
N PHE A 245 8.61 0.51 2.53
CA PHE A 245 7.47 1.36 2.89
C PHE A 245 7.86 2.82 2.72
N TYR A 246 6.87 3.67 2.53
CA TYR A 246 7.06 5.11 2.37
C TYR A 246 6.53 5.84 3.61
N PRO A 247 7.20 6.91 4.06
CA PRO A 247 6.68 7.73 5.16
C PRO A 247 5.43 8.49 4.71
N ASP A 248 4.40 8.49 5.55
CA ASP A 248 3.24 9.36 5.46
C ASP A 248 3.61 10.78 5.92
N GLY A 249 2.76 11.76 5.62
CA GLY A 249 2.90 13.14 6.09
C GLY A 249 2.68 13.33 7.59
N TYR A 250 2.26 12.27 8.31
CA TYR A 250 1.96 12.28 9.74
C TYR A 250 3.02 11.50 10.52
N LYS A 251 3.46 12.04 11.67
CA LYS A 251 4.18 11.25 12.68
C LYS A 251 3.21 10.35 13.44
N SER A 252 3.74 9.33 14.11
CA SER A 252 2.92 8.43 14.94
C SER A 252 2.04 9.24 15.90
N ARG A 253 0.75 8.91 15.91
CA ARG A 253 -0.26 9.48 16.82
C ARG A 253 -0.83 8.44 17.80
N GLN A 254 -0.20 7.27 17.85
CA GLN A 254 -0.66 6.16 18.68
C GLN A 254 -0.44 6.48 20.16
N HIS A 255 -1.30 5.96 21.04
CA HIS A 255 -1.03 6.06 22.47
C HIS A 255 0.29 5.32 22.81
N PRO A 256 1.19 5.85 23.66
CA PRO A 256 2.48 5.21 23.95
C PRO A 256 2.39 3.76 24.45
N ALA A 257 1.31 3.41 25.15
CA ALA A 257 1.04 2.03 25.59
C ALA A 257 0.84 1.03 24.43
N VAL A 258 0.60 1.48 23.19
CA VAL A 258 0.54 0.59 22.02
C VAL A 258 1.86 -0.14 21.80
N TRP A 259 2.98 0.52 22.05
CA TRP A 259 4.30 -0.07 21.84
C TRP A 259 4.61 -1.23 22.81
N THR A 260 3.99 -1.24 24.00
CA THR A 260 4.18 -2.35 24.95
C THR A 260 3.48 -3.63 24.49
N LEU A 261 2.43 -3.53 23.65
CA LEU A 261 1.75 -4.69 23.07
C LEU A 261 2.67 -5.53 22.18
N PHE A 262 3.68 -4.89 21.57
CA PHE A 262 4.63 -5.53 20.66
C PHE A 262 6.02 -5.67 21.27
N ASN A 263 6.14 -5.44 22.58
CA ASN A 263 7.42 -5.49 23.29
C ASN A 263 8.51 -4.65 22.62
N THR A 264 8.14 -3.48 22.10
CA THR A 264 9.07 -2.58 21.40
C THR A 264 9.15 -1.22 22.09
N SER A 265 10.23 -0.50 21.81
CA SER A 265 10.42 0.85 22.34
C SER A 265 9.42 1.80 21.71
N CYS A 266 8.95 2.76 22.49
CA CYS A 266 8.07 3.80 21.97
C CYS A 266 8.79 4.65 20.92
N ALA A 267 8.20 4.76 19.73
CA ALA A 267 8.78 5.49 18.60
C ALA A 267 7.79 6.54 18.04
N GLN A 268 7.64 7.66 18.76
CA GLN A 268 6.72 8.75 18.36
C GLN A 268 7.36 9.76 17.39
N HIS A 269 8.68 9.69 17.22
CA HIS A 269 9.43 10.56 16.32
C HIS A 269 9.41 10.08 14.87
N GLU A 270 9.00 8.84 14.66
CA GLU A 270 8.93 8.20 13.35
C GLU A 270 7.65 8.60 12.62
N TYR A 271 7.75 8.64 11.29
CA TYR A 271 6.60 8.85 10.42
C TYR A 271 5.75 7.59 10.38
N GLU A 272 4.42 7.77 10.35
CA GLU A 272 3.50 6.69 9.96
C GLU A 272 3.82 6.27 8.52
N PHE A 273 3.34 5.10 8.08
CA PHE A 273 3.58 4.63 6.72
C PHE A 273 2.44 4.99 5.79
N ASP A 274 2.78 5.48 4.60
CA ASP A 274 1.85 5.53 3.48
C ASP A 274 1.69 4.11 2.90
N SER A 275 0.45 3.66 2.86
CA SER A 275 0.07 2.34 2.36
C SER A 275 -0.39 2.37 0.89
N SER A 276 -0.22 3.50 0.21
CA SER A 276 -0.48 3.65 -1.22
C SER A 276 0.45 2.80 -2.07
N MET A 277 1.66 2.53 -1.57
CA MET A 277 2.65 1.65 -2.19
C MET A 277 3.38 0.82 -1.14
N ILE A 278 3.38 -0.50 -1.30
CA ILE A 278 4.04 -1.44 -0.38
C ILE A 278 4.81 -2.45 -1.21
N LEU A 279 6.11 -2.62 -0.94
CA LEU A 279 6.93 -3.61 -1.60
C LEU A 279 7.42 -4.63 -0.56
N VAL A 280 7.14 -5.92 -0.73
CA VAL A 280 7.48 -6.95 0.26
C VAL A 280 7.89 -8.27 -0.38
N ASP A 281 8.89 -8.93 0.19
CA ASP A 281 9.16 -10.35 -0.03
C ASP A 281 8.45 -11.19 1.03
N LYS A 282 7.36 -11.86 0.62
CA LYS A 282 6.57 -12.70 1.52
C LYS A 282 7.38 -13.80 2.17
N ARG A 283 8.45 -14.32 1.54
CA ARG A 283 9.30 -15.37 2.11
C ARG A 283 9.95 -14.92 3.41
N ARG A 284 10.22 -13.61 3.52
CA ARG A 284 10.99 -12.99 4.59
C ARG A 284 10.09 -12.35 5.64
N VAL A 285 8.97 -11.77 5.22
CA VAL A 285 8.04 -11.05 6.11
C VAL A 285 6.71 -11.77 6.37
N TRP A 286 6.62 -13.07 6.07
CA TRP A 286 5.37 -13.84 6.12
C TRP A 286 4.63 -13.70 7.46
N ASN A 287 5.33 -13.86 8.58
CA ASN A 287 4.70 -13.85 9.90
C ASN A 287 4.02 -12.51 10.20
N GLY A 288 4.69 -11.39 9.91
CA GLY A 288 4.12 -10.06 10.09
C GLY A 288 2.94 -9.81 9.14
N LEU A 289 3.06 -10.23 7.88
CA LEU A 289 1.99 -10.14 6.88
C LEU A 289 0.76 -10.96 7.27
N TYR A 290 0.97 -12.20 7.72
CA TYR A 290 -0.11 -13.10 8.13
C TYR A 290 -0.77 -12.65 9.44
N LEU A 291 0.02 -12.17 10.41
CA LEU A 291 -0.52 -11.55 11.63
C LEU A 291 -1.38 -10.32 11.29
N THR A 292 -0.93 -9.48 10.35
CA THR A 292 -1.71 -8.33 9.87
C THR A 292 -3.04 -8.77 9.27
N LYS A 293 -3.05 -9.87 8.49
CA LYS A 293 -4.29 -10.50 8.00
C LYS A 293 -5.20 -10.94 9.15
N LEU A 294 -4.68 -11.64 10.15
CA LEU A 294 -5.46 -12.09 11.31
C LEU A 294 -6.02 -10.91 12.13
N MET A 295 -5.24 -9.85 12.34
CA MET A 295 -5.71 -8.64 13.03
C MET A 295 -6.85 -7.96 12.27
N ASN A 296 -6.81 -7.96 10.94
CA ASN A 296 -7.87 -7.43 10.09
C ASN A 296 -9.17 -8.26 10.14
N ASP A 297 -9.08 -9.58 10.34
CA ASP A 297 -10.24 -10.42 10.61
C ASP A 297 -10.92 -10.09 11.94
N HIS A 298 -10.12 -9.63 12.91
CA HIS A 298 -10.59 -9.15 14.20
C HIS A 298 -10.67 -7.62 14.28
N ASN A 299 -11.00 -6.97 13.17
CA ASN A 299 -11.06 -5.51 13.04
C ASN A 299 -11.87 -4.79 14.15
N GLN A 300 -12.91 -5.42 14.70
CA GLN A 300 -13.72 -4.84 15.78
C GLN A 300 -12.95 -4.59 17.07
N VAL A 301 -11.91 -5.39 17.32
CA VAL A 301 -11.03 -5.22 18.48
C VAL A 301 -9.92 -4.26 18.12
N PHE A 302 -9.23 -4.54 17.01
CA PHE A 302 -7.99 -3.86 16.68
C PHE A 302 -8.21 -2.43 16.17
N TYR A 303 -9.26 -2.11 15.41
CA TYR A 303 -9.51 -0.72 14.96
C TYR A 303 -9.99 0.23 16.07
N ARG A 304 -10.24 -0.28 17.29
CA ARG A 304 -10.51 0.58 18.45
C ARG A 304 -9.25 1.21 19.03
N VAL A 305 -8.10 0.58 18.79
CA VAL A 305 -6.80 1.01 19.34
C VAL A 305 -5.85 1.45 18.24
N PHE A 306 -5.89 0.80 17.08
CA PHE A 306 -5.06 1.13 15.93
C PHE A 306 -5.87 1.92 14.91
N HIS A 307 -5.46 3.15 14.61
CA HIS A 307 -6.11 3.96 13.57
C HIS A 307 -6.05 3.34 12.16
N TYR A 308 -5.02 2.53 11.86
CA TYR A 308 -4.85 1.79 10.61
C TYR A 308 -4.14 0.46 10.90
N LEU A 309 -4.74 -0.67 10.49
CA LEU A 309 -4.19 -2.03 10.68
C LEU A 309 -3.46 -2.49 9.44
N LEU A 310 -2.62 -1.59 8.95
CA LEU A 310 -1.86 -1.84 7.75
C LEU A 310 -0.43 -2.22 8.00
N PHE A 311 0.11 -2.24 9.24
CA PHE A 311 1.18 -3.19 9.61
C PHE A 311 1.70 -3.09 11.05
N PHE A 312 2.15 -4.26 11.55
CA PHE A 312 3.40 -4.47 12.29
C PHE A 312 4.23 -5.53 11.52
N ILE A 313 5.20 -5.09 10.71
CA ILE A 313 6.34 -5.94 10.32
C ILE A 313 7.50 -5.40 11.14
N MET A 314 7.81 -6.10 12.23
CA MET A 314 9.09 -6.04 12.94
C MET A 314 9.46 -7.47 13.31
#